data_AF-A0A351YGT1-F1
#
_entry.id   AF-A0A351YGT1-F1
#
_cell.length_a   1.000
_cell.length_b   1.000
_cell.length_c   1.000
_cell.angle_alpha   90.00
_cell.angle_beta   90.00
_cell.angle_gamma   90.00
#
_symmetry.space_group_name_H-M   'P 1'
#
loop_
_entity.id
_entity.type
_entity.pdbx_description
1 polymer ?
#
loop_
_entity_poly.entity_id
_entity_poly.type
_entity_poly.pdbx_seq_one_letter_code
_entity_poly.pdbx_strand_id
1 'polypeptide(L)'
;GVQFHPEVYHSEDGTQILKNFVVDICGSKQDWSAASFVESTVAALKEQLGDDKVVLGLSGGVDSSVAAVLLNKAIGRNLTCIFVDHGMLRKNEFQNVLHDYECLGLNVIGVDA
;
A
#
# COMPACT_ATOMS: atom_id res chain seq x y z
N GLY A 1 -18.34 1.96 30.02
CA GLY A 1 -17.14 1.21 29.57
C GLY A 1 -17.32 -0.24 29.92
N VAL A 2 -16.67 -1.14 29.18
CA VAL A 2 -16.65 -2.59 29.46
C VAL A 2 -15.34 -2.96 30.17
N GLN A 3 -15.35 -4.00 31.00
CA GLN A 3 -14.18 -4.48 31.76
C GLN A 3 -13.49 -5.69 31.11
N PHE A 4 -13.62 -5.82 29.79
CA PHE A 4 -12.98 -6.84 28.96
C PHE A 4 -12.61 -6.24 27.60
N HIS A 5 -11.82 -6.98 26.81
CA HIS A 5 -11.32 -6.55 25.51
C HIS A 5 -12.22 -7.08 24.37
N PRO A 6 -13.11 -6.27 23.77
CA PRO A 6 -13.96 -6.72 22.65
C PRO A 6 -13.19 -6.89 21.33
N GLU A 7 -11.94 -6.43 21.24
CA GLU A 7 -11.11 -6.52 20.03
C GLU A 7 -10.38 -7.86 19.88
N VAL A 8 -10.26 -8.64 20.96
CA VAL A 8 -9.51 -9.91 20.91
C VAL A 8 -10.40 -11.05 20.41
N TYR A 9 -9.78 -12.00 19.72
CA TYR A 9 -10.43 -13.20 19.19
C TYR A 9 -11.18 -14.02 20.26
N HIS A 10 -10.76 -13.96 21.52
CA HIS A 10 -11.38 -14.67 22.64
C HIS A 10 -12.76 -14.13 23.04
N SER A 11 -13.14 -12.93 22.58
CA SER A 11 -14.46 -12.36 22.76
C SER A 11 -15.32 -12.74 21.56
N GLU A 12 -16.10 -13.82 21.66
CA GLU A 12 -16.89 -14.38 20.54
C GLU A 12 -17.74 -13.32 19.80
N ASP A 13 -18.43 -12.46 20.55
CA ASP A 13 -19.26 -11.36 20.01
C ASP A 13 -18.54 -10.00 20.01
N GLY A 14 -17.22 -9.97 20.21
CA GLY A 14 -16.43 -8.75 20.34
C GLY A 14 -16.57 -7.79 19.15
N THR A 15 -16.50 -8.33 17.94
CA THR A 15 -16.72 -7.56 16.69
C THR A 15 -18.13 -6.97 16.61
N GLN A 16 -19.16 -7.70 17.07
CA GLN A 16 -20.54 -7.21 17.09
C GLN A 16 -20.69 -6.05 18.08
N ILE A 17 -20.07 -6.14 19.25
CA ILE A 17 -20.04 -5.04 20.24
C ILE A 17 -19.39 -3.79 19.64
N LEU A 18 -18.23 -3.93 18.98
CA LEU A 18 -17.54 -2.82 18.33
C LEU A 18 -18.38 -2.21 17.20
N LYS A 19 -19.05 -3.04 16.40
CA LYS A 19 -19.96 -2.59 15.34
C LYS A 19 -21.13 -1.78 15.91
N ASN A 20 -21.80 -2.28 16.94
CA ASN A 20 -22.91 -1.57 17.59
C ASN A 20 -22.47 -0.17 18.06
N PHE A 21 -21.26 -0.07 18.60
CA PHE A 21 -20.73 1.22 19.03
C PHE A 21 -20.41 2.16 17.85
N VAL A 22 -19.58 1.70 16.91
CA VAL A 22 -19.08 2.55 15.81
C VAL A 22 -20.18 2.93 14.82
N VAL A 23 -21.08 2.00 14.50
CA VAL A 23 -22.11 2.19 13.47
C VAL A 23 -23.41 2.70 14.09
N ASP A 24 -23.98 1.99 15.05
CA ASP A 24 -25.34 2.28 15.51
C ASP A 24 -25.38 3.43 16.53
N ILE A 25 -24.41 3.51 17.45
CA ILE A 25 -24.35 4.55 18.48
C ILE A 25 -23.66 5.81 17.95
N CYS A 26 -22.48 5.68 17.35
CA CYS A 26 -21.73 6.82 16.81
C CYS A 26 -22.21 7.28 15.43
N GLY A 27 -22.95 6.46 14.68
CA GLY A 27 -23.49 6.82 13.37
C GLY A 27 -22.46 6.79 12.23
N SER A 28 -21.36 6.04 12.35
CA SER A 28 -20.35 5.96 11.28
C SER A 28 -20.89 5.25 10.03
N LYS A 29 -20.65 5.84 8.85
CA LYS A 29 -21.26 5.42 7.57
C LYS A 29 -20.68 4.17 6.93
N GLN A 30 -19.54 3.66 7.44
CA GLN A 30 -18.81 2.54 6.84
C GLN A 30 -18.42 2.78 5.37
N ASP A 31 -18.09 4.01 5.03
CA ASP A 31 -17.65 4.43 3.69
C ASP A 31 -16.16 4.16 3.44
N TRP A 32 -15.40 3.79 4.48
CA TRP A 32 -14.02 3.39 4.33
C TRP A 32 -13.88 2.02 3.65
N SER A 33 -13.35 2.03 2.43
CA SER A 33 -12.98 0.85 1.68
C SER A 33 -11.62 1.02 1.00
N ALA A 34 -10.95 -0.09 0.65
CA ALA A 34 -9.69 -0.04 -0.08
C ALA A 34 -9.82 0.71 -1.43
N ALA A 35 -10.97 0.59 -2.10
CA ALA A 35 -11.23 1.33 -3.34
C ALA A 35 -11.28 2.86 -3.09
N SER A 36 -12.08 3.29 -2.10
CA SER A 36 -12.17 4.72 -1.73
C SER A 36 -10.83 5.29 -1.25
N PHE A 37 -10.01 4.47 -0.58
CA PHE A 37 -8.68 4.85 -0.14
C PHE A 37 -7.73 5.04 -1.33
N VAL A 38 -7.74 4.13 -2.31
CA VAL A 38 -6.91 4.25 -3.52
C VAL A 38 -7.29 5.52 -4.29
N GLU A 39 -8.58 5.78 -4.49
CA GLU A 39 -9.04 6.97 -5.23
C GLU A 39 -8.61 8.28 -4.54
N SER A 40 -8.91 8.41 -3.24
CA SER A 40 -8.55 9.60 -2.46
C SER A 40 -7.04 9.81 -2.36
N THR A 41 -6.27 8.74 -2.14
CA THR A 41 -4.80 8.82 -2.04
C THR A 41 -4.17 9.20 -3.37
N VAL A 42 -4.61 8.62 -4.48
CA VAL A 42 -4.09 8.98 -5.82
C VAL A 42 -4.40 10.43 -6.15
N ALA A 43 -5.60 10.93 -5.80
CA ALA A 43 -5.95 12.33 -6.00
C ALA A 43 -5.06 13.28 -5.17
N ALA A 44 -4.87 12.98 -3.88
CA ALA A 44 -4.01 13.77 -3.00
C ALA A 44 -2.54 13.78 -3.47
N LEU A 45 -2.02 12.62 -3.90
CA LEU A 45 -0.65 12.53 -4.43
C LEU A 45 -0.49 13.34 -5.72
N LYS A 46 -1.49 13.31 -6.62
CA LYS A 46 -1.46 14.13 -7.85
C LYS A 46 -1.42 15.62 -7.54
N GLU A 47 -2.24 16.08 -6.59
CA GLU A 47 -2.27 17.48 -6.16
C GLU A 47 -0.95 17.91 -5.52
N GLN A 48 -0.41 17.07 -4.64
CA GLN A 48 0.83 17.36 -3.91
C GLN A 48 2.06 17.38 -4.81
N LEU A 49 2.16 16.43 -5.75
CA LEU A 49 3.37 16.21 -6.56
C LEU A 49 3.34 16.95 -7.90
N GLY A 50 2.16 17.20 -8.47
CA GLY A 50 2.03 17.84 -9.77
C GLY A 50 2.88 17.15 -10.85
N ASP A 51 3.83 17.90 -11.42
CA ASP A 51 4.76 17.44 -12.46
C ASP A 51 6.17 17.08 -11.92
N ASP A 52 6.35 17.07 -10.60
CA ASP A 52 7.64 16.73 -9.99
C ASP A 52 8.02 15.27 -10.26
N LYS A 53 9.33 15.01 -10.31
CA LYS A 53 9.89 13.67 -10.45
C LYS A 53 10.17 13.06 -9.09
N VAL A 54 9.77 11.80 -8.91
CA VAL A 54 9.92 11.06 -7.65
C VAL A 54 10.79 9.84 -7.88
N VAL A 55 11.73 9.61 -6.95
CA VAL A 55 12.53 8.39 -6.90
C VAL A 55 12.07 7.53 -5.72
N LEU A 56 11.88 6.23 -5.95
CA LEU A 56 11.48 5.26 -4.93
C LEU A 56 12.44 4.07 -4.91
N GLY A 57 12.99 3.75 -3.74
CA GLY A 57 13.70 2.50 -3.54
C GLY A 57 12.71 1.34 -3.39
N LEU A 58 12.80 0.34 -4.26
CA LEU A 58 12.08 -0.92 -4.14
C LEU A 58 12.96 -1.91 -3.39
N SER A 59 12.40 -2.57 -2.38
CA SER A 59 13.09 -3.62 -1.63
C SER A 59 12.63 -5.04 -2.00
N GLY A 60 11.60 -5.16 -2.85
CA GLY A 60 10.86 -6.42 -3.07
C GLY A 60 9.77 -6.69 -2.02
N GLY A 61 9.67 -5.85 -0.97
CA GLY A 61 8.62 -5.95 0.04
C GLY A 61 7.27 -5.42 -0.44
N VAL A 62 6.18 -5.92 0.18
CA VAL A 62 4.79 -5.56 -0.14
C VAL A 62 4.58 -4.04 0.00
N ASP A 63 5.07 -3.41 1.07
CA ASP A 63 4.85 -1.99 1.33
C ASP A 63 5.43 -1.10 0.22
N SER A 64 6.70 -1.32 -0.14
CA SER A 64 7.37 -0.56 -1.22
C SER A 64 6.69 -0.78 -2.58
N SER A 65 6.16 -1.98 -2.81
CA SER A 65 5.45 -2.34 -4.04
C SER A 65 4.09 -1.65 -4.13
N VAL A 66 3.31 -1.63 -3.04
CA VAL A 66 2.03 -0.92 -2.98
C VAL A 66 2.24 0.59 -3.12
N ALA A 67 3.26 1.15 -2.47
CA ALA A 67 3.62 2.55 -2.61
C ALA A 67 3.98 2.90 -4.07
N ALA A 68 4.77 2.06 -4.74
CA ALA A 68 5.13 2.25 -6.14
C ALA A 68 3.88 2.24 -7.05
N VAL A 69 2.94 1.33 -6.83
CA VAL A 69 1.70 1.26 -7.62
C VAL A 69 0.83 2.50 -7.40
N LEU A 70 0.70 2.98 -6.16
CA LEU A 70 -0.07 4.21 -5.87
C LEU A 70 0.58 5.44 -6.52
N LEU A 71 1.90 5.59 -6.40
CA LEU A 71 2.64 6.67 -7.05
C LEU A 71 2.57 6.58 -8.56
N ASN A 72 2.70 5.40 -9.16
CA ASN A 72 2.60 5.22 -10.60
C ASN A 72 1.19 5.59 -11.11
N LYS A 73 0.14 5.25 -10.37
CA LYS A 73 -1.23 5.71 -10.67
C LYS A 73 -1.40 7.24 -10.56
N ALA A 74 -0.64 7.87 -9.67
CA ALA A 74 -0.66 9.32 -9.48
C ALA A 74 0.11 10.06 -10.57
N ILE A 75 1.41 9.76 -10.74
CA ILE A 75 2.34 10.57 -11.53
C ILE A 75 2.98 9.81 -12.72
N GLY A 76 2.68 8.52 -12.87
CA GLY A 76 3.10 7.69 -14.00
C GLY A 76 4.60 7.78 -14.28
N ARG A 77 4.94 8.25 -15.49
CA ARG A 77 6.32 8.39 -15.99
C ARG A 77 7.25 9.24 -15.13
N ASN A 78 6.72 10.08 -14.24
CA ASN A 78 7.53 10.90 -13.34
C ASN A 78 8.06 10.11 -12.13
N LEU A 79 7.56 8.89 -11.91
CA LEU A 79 8.12 7.94 -10.96
C LEU A 79 9.29 7.18 -11.59
N THR A 80 10.39 7.08 -10.86
CA THR A 80 11.50 6.17 -11.16
C THR A 80 11.77 5.30 -9.95
N CYS A 81 11.62 4.00 -10.10
CA CYS A 81 11.90 3.04 -9.06
C CYS A 81 13.31 2.48 -9.22
N ILE A 82 14.02 2.25 -8.12
CA ILE A 82 15.34 1.63 -8.10
C ILE A 82 15.25 0.36 -7.28
N PHE A 83 15.55 -0.78 -7.88
CA PHE A 83 15.58 -2.07 -7.21
C PHE A 83 17.02 -2.59 -7.19
N VAL A 84 17.57 -2.80 -6.00
CA VAL A 84 18.98 -3.20 -5.82
C VAL A 84 19.04 -4.65 -5.38
N ASP A 85 19.70 -5.50 -6.16
CA ASP A 85 20.22 -6.78 -5.70
C ASP A 85 21.54 -6.53 -4.98
N HIS A 86 21.59 -6.91 -3.71
CA HIS A 86 22.78 -6.82 -2.86
C HIS A 86 23.39 -8.21 -2.61
N GLY A 87 23.06 -9.21 -3.42
CA GLY A 87 23.60 -10.57 -3.36
C GLY A 87 23.04 -11.45 -2.23
N MET A 88 22.07 -10.96 -1.45
CA MET A 88 21.47 -11.70 -0.31
C MET A 88 19.96 -11.92 -0.47
N LEU A 89 19.44 -11.74 -1.69
CA LEU A 89 18.06 -12.09 -2.02
C LEU A 89 17.90 -13.61 -2.17
N ARG A 90 16.66 -14.11 -2.11
CA ARG A 90 16.40 -15.54 -2.34
C ARG A 90 16.68 -15.90 -3.79
N LYS A 91 16.86 -17.20 -4.04
CA LYS A 91 17.12 -17.72 -5.40
C LYS A 91 16.10 -17.17 -6.40
N ASN A 92 16.59 -16.49 -7.43
CA ASN A 92 15.82 -15.88 -8.53
C ASN A 92 14.88 -14.73 -8.11
N GLU A 93 14.94 -14.25 -6.88
CA GLU A 93 14.03 -13.21 -6.40
C GLU A 93 14.17 -11.91 -7.18
N PHE A 94 15.39 -11.49 -7.51
CA PHE A 94 15.62 -10.29 -8.31
C PHE A 94 14.92 -10.33 -9.67
N GLN A 95 15.09 -11.41 -10.41
CA GLN A 95 14.50 -11.57 -11.76
C GLN A 95 12.97 -11.67 -11.70
N ASN A 96 12.44 -12.43 -10.74
CA ASN A 96 10.99 -12.59 -10.59
C ASN A 96 10.33 -11.25 -10.22
N VAL A 97 10.88 -10.55 -9.24
CA VAL A 97 10.34 -9.28 -8.75
C VAL A 97 10.45 -8.18 -9.81
N LEU A 98 11.55 -8.12 -10.56
CA LEU A 98 11.71 -7.17 -11.66
C LEU A 98 10.66 -7.43 -12.76
N HIS A 99 10.41 -8.69 -13.11
CA HIS A 99 9.38 -9.07 -14.08
C HIS A 99 7.97 -8.71 -13.61
N ASP A 100 7.66 -8.91 -12.32
CA ASP A 100 6.39 -8.52 -11.74
C ASP A 100 6.18 -7.00 -11.83
N TYR A 101 7.23 -6.20 -11.57
CA TYR A 101 7.16 -4.75 -11.68
C TYR A 101 7.00 -4.24 -13.12
N GLU A 102 7.60 -4.91 -14.10
CA GLU A 102 7.36 -4.64 -15.52
C GLU A 102 5.90 -4.90 -15.90
N CYS A 103 5.33 -6.03 -15.44
CA CYS A 103 3.91 -6.35 -15.65
C CYS A 103 2.97 -5.31 -15.03
N LEU A 104 3.38 -4.67 -13.93
CA LEU A 104 2.65 -3.58 -13.28
C LEU A 104 2.85 -2.21 -13.97
N GLY A 105 3.67 -2.14 -15.02
CA GLY A 105 3.95 -0.91 -15.77
C GLY A 105 4.76 0.10 -14.97
N LEU A 106 5.59 -0.35 -14.04
CA LEU A 106 6.48 0.51 -13.25
C LEU A 106 7.77 0.79 -14.02
N ASN A 107 8.24 2.03 -13.99
CA ASN A 107 9.56 2.39 -14.50
C ASN A 107 10.63 1.99 -13.47
N VAL A 108 11.21 0.80 -13.59
CA VAL A 108 12.18 0.25 -12.63
C VAL A 108 13.58 0.16 -13.24
N ILE A 109 14.57 0.62 -12.48
CA ILE A 109 15.99 0.44 -12.75
C ILE A 109 16.49 -0.65 -11.80
N GLY A 110 16.84 -1.81 -12.36
CA GLY A 110 17.51 -2.88 -11.62
C GLY A 110 19.01 -2.61 -11.51
N VAL A 111 19.57 -2.75 -10.31
CA VAL A 111 21.00 -2.59 -10.02
C VAL A 111 21.51 -3.88 -9.38
N ASP A 112 22.54 -4.48 -9.97
CA ASP A 112 23.26 -5.64 -9.44
C ASP A 112 24.54 -5.13 -8.75
N ALA A 113 24.65 -5.32 -7.42
CA ALA A 113 25.69 -4.71 -6.57
C ALA A 113 26.30 -5.68 -5.54
#